data_AF-A0A4Q9KRE7-F1
#
_entry.id   AF-A0A4Q9KRE7-F1
#
_cell.length_a   1.000
_cell.length_b   1.000
_cell.length_c   1.000
_cell.angle_alpha   90.00
_cell.angle_beta   90.00
_cell.angle_gamma   90.00
#
_symmetry.space_group_name_H-M   'P 1'
#
loop_
_entity.id
_entity.type
_entity.pdbx_description
1 polymer ?
#
loop_
_entity_poly.entity_id
_entity_poly.type
_entity_poly.pdbx_seq_one_letter_code
_entity_poly.pdbx_strand_id
1 'polypeptide(L)'
;QDFDKEIYISSIKKLYSLHENETEDLHSPKYGFNARLKVLSSKNLVFKGVLGLGASQPSTHKINYLRSTTNLTLLFENGVVQAGEKGFIQLLMQYVRPDGRLILRVTSLLREFDDSHSKDVKESFDQEAAVVLISRMISGVEDDMDLIRRIDRGLIRFVKKFGSFIKGDLESVCLPDNMVYYPNFIYFLRRSLIVQRETSSPDENAYYRNLVMREKVNECMTMIVPTLISFHYQGEIKPVEMDSKSLKDDCILLLDTFHNVVLWRGESIASWIKEGYHLKEDFKYFKEILDEAETKAKSLVNERFPTPQFVVCDRYGSQERILLAKVNPSLKNSVVVTDDIDFETFYKHLCKIVVEI
;
A
#
# COMPACT_ATOMS: atom_id res chain seq x y z
N GLN A 1 -11.01 -14.52 -14.56
CA GLN A 1 -10.37 -13.44 -15.33
C GLN A 1 -9.88 -14.06 -16.61
N ASP A 2 -10.39 -13.63 -17.77
CA ASP A 2 -9.82 -14.08 -19.05
C ASP A 2 -8.37 -13.62 -19.13
N PHE A 3 -7.52 -14.43 -19.76
CA PHE A 3 -6.10 -14.09 -19.95
C PHE A 3 -6.01 -12.82 -20.80
N ASP A 4 -5.74 -11.68 -20.15
CA ASP A 4 -5.47 -10.44 -20.86
C ASP A 4 -4.04 -10.49 -21.40
N LYS A 5 -3.97 -10.75 -22.71
CA LYS A 5 -2.70 -10.86 -23.44
C LYS A 5 -1.87 -9.58 -23.36
N GLU A 6 -2.51 -8.40 -23.28
CA GLU A 6 -1.79 -7.13 -23.21
C GLU A 6 -1.13 -6.94 -21.85
N ILE A 7 -1.86 -7.24 -20.77
CA ILE A 7 -1.32 -7.24 -19.41
C ILE A 7 -0.13 -8.20 -19.31
N TYR A 8 -0.27 -9.41 -19.86
CA TYR A 8 0.81 -10.40 -19.86
C TYR A 8 2.05 -9.91 -20.63
N ILE A 9 1.88 -9.48 -21.88
CA ILE A 9 2.99 -9.02 -22.72
C ILE A 9 3.66 -7.78 -22.10
N SER A 10 2.89 -6.82 -21.63
CA SER A 10 3.41 -5.61 -20.99
C SER A 10 4.19 -5.94 -19.72
N SER A 11 3.66 -6.83 -18.88
CA SER A 11 4.35 -7.29 -17.68
C SER A 11 5.67 -7.98 -17.99
N ILE A 12 5.72 -8.83 -19.02
CA ILE A 12 6.96 -9.48 -19.47
C ILE A 12 7.98 -8.45 -19.95
N LYS A 13 7.57 -7.47 -20.76
CA LYS A 13 8.49 -6.41 -21.21
C LYS A 13 9.12 -5.67 -20.03
N LYS A 14 8.34 -5.40 -18.98
CA LYS A 14 8.81 -4.71 -17.77
C LYS A 14 9.79 -5.54 -16.93
N LEU A 15 9.73 -6.87 -16.97
CA LEU A 15 10.72 -7.74 -16.30
C LEU A 15 12.15 -7.48 -16.79
N TYR A 16 12.29 -7.12 -18.07
CA TYR A 16 13.56 -6.88 -18.73
C TYR A 16 13.87 -5.39 -18.90
N SER A 17 13.19 -4.52 -18.13
CA SER A 17 13.38 -3.08 -18.22
C SER A 17 14.82 -2.67 -17.90
N LEU A 18 15.31 -1.70 -18.67
CA LEU A 18 16.64 -1.11 -18.52
C LEU A 18 16.56 0.22 -17.77
N HIS A 19 17.68 0.67 -17.23
CA HIS A 19 17.84 2.03 -16.74
C HIS A 19 17.78 3.02 -17.92
N GLU A 20 16.89 4.00 -17.81
CA GLU A 20 16.61 5.02 -18.85
C GLU A 20 17.29 6.36 -18.54
N ASN A 21 17.96 6.50 -17.38
CA ASN A 21 18.56 7.76 -16.93
C ASN A 21 20.04 7.86 -17.32
N GLU A 22 20.48 9.09 -17.60
CA GLU A 22 21.86 9.51 -17.95
C GLU A 22 22.86 9.39 -16.78
N THR A 23 23.03 8.20 -16.21
CA THR A 23 24.14 7.88 -15.29
C THR A 23 25.07 6.83 -15.92
N GLU A 24 26.19 6.51 -15.26
CA GLU A 24 27.13 5.43 -15.67
C GLU A 24 26.45 4.06 -15.93
N ASP A 25 25.19 3.90 -15.53
CA ASP A 25 24.37 2.71 -15.66
C ASP A 25 23.32 2.78 -16.80
N LEU A 26 23.43 3.74 -17.73
CA LEU A 26 22.53 3.88 -18.88
C LEU A 26 22.45 2.55 -19.67
N HIS A 27 21.22 2.12 -19.99
CA HIS A 27 20.92 0.83 -20.65
C HIS A 27 21.32 -0.42 -19.86
N SER A 28 21.72 -0.29 -18.61
CA SER A 28 21.95 -1.47 -17.79
C SER A 28 20.64 -2.06 -17.25
N PRO A 29 20.57 -3.38 -17.02
CA PRO A 29 19.33 -3.99 -16.56
C PRO A 29 18.97 -3.62 -15.11
N LYS A 30 17.67 -3.39 -14.84
CA LYS A 30 17.11 -3.09 -13.50
C LYS A 30 16.99 -4.32 -12.58
N TYR A 31 17.71 -5.39 -12.86
CA TYR A 31 17.64 -6.66 -12.15
C TYR A 31 19.01 -7.29 -11.93
N GLY A 32 19.10 -8.21 -10.98
CA GLY A 32 20.30 -8.93 -10.61
C GLY A 32 20.00 -10.37 -10.22
N PHE A 33 21.02 -11.21 -10.25
CA PHE A 33 20.93 -12.63 -9.98
C PHE A 33 21.79 -13.06 -8.80
N ASN A 34 21.44 -14.21 -8.22
CA ASN A 34 22.21 -14.87 -7.16
C ASN A 34 22.56 -13.92 -6.01
N ALA A 35 21.56 -13.14 -5.58
CA ALA A 35 21.70 -12.21 -4.48
C ALA A 35 21.92 -12.95 -3.16
N ARG A 36 22.79 -12.39 -2.32
CA ARG A 36 23.05 -12.83 -0.96
C ARG A 36 23.04 -11.60 -0.06
N LEU A 37 22.04 -11.53 0.81
CA LEU A 37 21.98 -10.54 1.88
C LEU A 37 22.64 -11.10 3.13
N LYS A 38 23.66 -10.40 3.64
CA LYS A 38 24.19 -10.60 4.98
C LYS A 38 23.80 -9.40 5.84
N VAL A 39 23.25 -9.67 7.02
CA VAL A 39 22.89 -8.65 8.01
C VAL A 39 23.90 -8.73 9.15
N LEU A 40 24.57 -7.62 9.42
CA LEU A 40 25.38 -7.43 10.62
C LEU A 40 24.64 -6.46 11.53
N SER A 41 24.60 -6.76 12.82
CA SER A 41 24.02 -5.88 13.82
C SER A 41 24.88 -5.84 15.08
N SER A 42 24.81 -4.74 15.82
CA SER A 42 25.42 -4.63 17.14
C SER A 42 24.79 -5.61 18.13
N LYS A 43 25.52 -5.97 19.20
CA LYS A 43 25.08 -6.98 20.19
C LYS A 43 23.75 -6.64 20.88
N ASN A 44 23.45 -5.35 20.98
CA ASN A 44 22.24 -4.80 21.58
C ASN A 44 21.02 -4.85 20.63
N LEU A 45 21.20 -5.27 19.37
CA LEU A 45 20.12 -5.44 18.40
C LEU A 45 20.25 -6.79 17.68
N VAL A 46 19.37 -7.73 18.02
CA VAL A 46 19.45 -9.11 17.54
C VAL A 46 18.63 -9.26 16.26
N PHE A 47 19.28 -9.61 15.15
CA PHE A 47 18.60 -9.96 13.91
C PHE A 47 17.83 -11.30 14.06
N LYS A 48 16.53 -11.30 13.74
CA LYS A 48 15.63 -12.45 13.92
C LYS A 48 15.25 -13.14 12.63
N GLY A 49 15.26 -12.42 11.51
CA GLY A 49 14.96 -13.02 10.21
C GLY A 49 14.51 -12.03 9.17
N VAL A 50 14.13 -12.57 8.02
CA VAL A 50 13.65 -11.83 6.86
C VAL A 50 12.23 -12.27 6.54
N LEU A 51 11.33 -11.32 6.25
CA LEU A 51 10.07 -11.58 5.55
C LEU A 51 10.18 -11.03 4.13
N GLY A 52 10.00 -11.88 3.13
CA GLY A 52 10.05 -11.49 1.72
C GLY A 52 10.49 -12.63 0.81
N LEU A 53 10.87 -12.29 -0.42
CA LEU A 53 11.36 -13.26 -1.40
C LEU A 53 12.74 -13.81 -1.01
N GLY A 54 12.91 -15.12 -1.14
CA GLY A 54 14.19 -15.79 -0.98
C GLY A 54 14.14 -16.90 0.05
N ALA A 55 15.32 -17.45 0.34
CA ALA A 55 15.50 -18.51 1.31
C ALA A 55 16.59 -18.14 2.31
N SER A 56 16.26 -18.24 3.60
CA SER A 56 17.22 -18.01 4.67
C SER A 56 18.19 -19.17 4.80
N GLN A 57 19.48 -18.86 4.82
CA GLN A 57 20.59 -19.78 5.11
C GLN A 57 21.25 -19.33 6.43
N PRO A 58 22.07 -20.16 7.10
CA PRO A 58 22.59 -19.88 8.44
C PRO A 58 23.29 -18.51 8.62
N SER A 59 23.89 -17.97 7.56
CA SER A 59 24.63 -16.70 7.60
C SER A 59 24.18 -15.66 6.57
N THR A 60 23.29 -16.02 5.64
CA THR A 60 22.85 -15.15 4.54
C THR A 60 21.41 -15.46 4.15
N HIS A 61 20.73 -14.51 3.53
CA HIS A 61 19.44 -14.73 2.87
C HIS A 61 19.65 -14.68 1.36
N LYS A 62 19.35 -15.80 0.67
CA LYS A 62 19.60 -15.96 -0.76
C LYS A 62 18.36 -15.61 -1.57
N ILE A 63 18.55 -14.78 -2.61
CA ILE A 63 17.49 -14.37 -3.54
C ILE A 63 17.98 -14.65 -4.95
N ASN A 64 17.32 -15.55 -5.67
CA ASN A 64 17.82 -15.97 -6.99
C ASN A 64 17.72 -14.86 -8.05
N TYR A 65 16.68 -14.02 -7.94
CA TYR A 65 16.41 -12.91 -8.84
C TYR A 65 15.89 -11.72 -8.01
N LEU A 66 16.53 -10.57 -8.18
CA LEU A 66 16.12 -9.31 -7.54
C LEU A 66 15.89 -8.26 -8.61
N ARG A 67 14.96 -7.35 -8.35
CA ARG A 67 14.75 -6.13 -9.13
C ARG A 67 15.08 -4.92 -8.28
N SER A 68 15.22 -3.76 -8.92
CA SER A 68 15.32 -2.47 -8.22
C SER A 68 14.15 -2.20 -7.28
N THR A 69 12.98 -2.79 -7.55
CA THR A 69 11.77 -2.69 -6.73
C THR A 69 11.61 -3.80 -5.70
N THR A 70 12.51 -4.79 -5.66
CA THR A 70 12.44 -5.86 -4.66
C THR A 70 12.72 -5.31 -3.26
N ASN A 71 11.76 -5.48 -2.37
CA ASN A 71 11.82 -5.06 -0.97
C ASN A 71 11.78 -6.29 -0.05
N LEU A 72 12.47 -6.18 1.08
CA LEU A 72 12.53 -7.19 2.13
C LEU A 72 12.20 -6.53 3.47
N THR A 73 11.66 -7.32 4.40
CA THR A 73 11.47 -6.92 5.79
C THR A 73 12.53 -7.58 6.63
N LEU A 74 13.26 -6.81 7.42
CA LEU A 74 14.24 -7.32 8.37
C LEU A 74 13.68 -7.20 9.77
N LEU A 75 13.57 -8.31 10.47
CA LEU A 75 13.06 -8.38 11.83
C LEU A 75 14.22 -8.31 12.81
N PHE A 76 14.08 -7.44 13.80
CA PHE A 76 15.04 -7.27 14.89
C PHE A 76 14.33 -7.36 16.23
N GLU A 77 15.06 -7.81 17.24
CA GLU A 77 14.63 -7.78 18.64
C GLU A 77 15.68 -7.03 19.45
N ASN A 78 15.21 -6.27 20.44
CA ASN A 78 16.10 -5.56 21.35
C ASN A 78 16.83 -6.59 22.23
N GLY A 79 18.15 -6.44 22.35
CA GLY A 79 18.91 -7.10 23.39
C GLY A 79 18.76 -6.39 24.74
N VAL A 80 19.75 -6.54 25.61
CA VAL A 80 19.86 -5.67 26.78
C VAL A 80 20.37 -4.30 26.30
N VAL A 81 19.55 -3.27 26.48
CA VAL A 81 19.78 -1.91 25.97
C VAL A 81 19.60 -0.88 27.07
N GLN A 82 20.37 0.21 27.02
CA GLN A 82 20.16 1.41 27.84
C GLN A 82 19.68 2.59 26.99
N ALA A 83 18.97 3.54 27.60
CA ALA A 83 18.57 4.77 26.91
C ALA A 83 19.81 5.57 26.50
N GLY A 84 19.80 6.12 25.27
CA GLY A 84 20.94 6.77 24.63
C GLY A 84 21.96 5.82 23.99
N GLU A 85 21.82 4.50 24.20
CA GLU A 85 22.70 3.52 23.56
C GLU A 85 22.43 3.46 22.05
N LYS A 86 23.48 3.23 21.25
CA LYS A 86 23.40 3.19 19.80
C LYS A 86 23.40 1.77 19.26
N GLY A 87 22.39 1.45 18.46
CA GLY A 87 22.29 0.23 17.67
C GLY A 87 22.72 0.47 16.23
N PHE A 88 23.61 -0.39 15.72
CA PHE A 88 24.11 -0.32 14.34
C PHE A 88 23.61 -1.51 13.55
N ILE A 89 23.17 -1.27 12.32
CA ILE A 89 22.80 -2.30 11.35
C ILE A 89 23.62 -2.06 10.08
N GLN A 90 24.28 -3.09 9.57
CA GLN A 90 24.93 -3.04 8.27
C GLN A 90 24.40 -4.17 7.38
N LEU A 91 23.88 -3.77 6.23
CA LEU A 91 23.34 -4.65 5.21
C LEU A 91 24.37 -4.80 4.11
N LEU A 92 24.77 -6.03 3.81
CA LEU A 92 25.67 -6.36 2.72
C LEU A 92 24.91 -7.19 1.70
N MET A 93 24.52 -6.57 0.60
CA MET A 93 23.83 -7.23 -0.51
C MET A 93 24.81 -7.46 -1.65
N GLN A 94 25.25 -8.70 -1.82
CA GLN A 94 26.08 -9.11 -2.95
C GLN A 94 25.18 -9.71 -4.05
N TYR A 95 25.35 -9.33 -5.31
CA TYR A 95 24.62 -9.90 -6.43
C TYR A 95 25.38 -9.76 -7.75
N VAL A 96 24.97 -10.50 -8.77
CA VAL A 96 25.55 -10.46 -10.12
C VAL A 96 24.60 -9.69 -11.04
N ARG A 97 25.10 -8.65 -11.70
CA ARG A 97 24.37 -7.94 -12.76
C ARG A 97 24.41 -8.74 -14.06
N PRO A 98 23.49 -8.52 -15.00
CA PRO A 98 23.46 -9.32 -16.22
C PRO A 98 24.62 -9.04 -17.19
N ASP A 99 25.34 -7.93 -17.00
CA ASP A 99 26.62 -7.63 -17.67
C ASP A 99 27.80 -8.43 -17.09
N GLY A 100 27.55 -9.29 -16.09
CA GLY A 100 28.55 -10.13 -15.43
C GLY A 100 29.25 -9.45 -14.23
N ARG A 101 28.99 -8.17 -13.96
CA ARG A 101 29.63 -7.48 -12.83
C ARG A 101 29.12 -8.01 -11.50
N LEU A 102 30.05 -8.34 -10.60
CA LEU A 102 29.74 -8.65 -9.22
C LEU A 102 29.63 -7.34 -8.43
N ILE A 103 28.45 -7.08 -7.87
CA ILE A 103 28.16 -5.89 -7.08
C ILE A 103 28.05 -6.25 -5.61
N LEU A 104 28.61 -5.40 -4.76
CA LEU A 104 28.37 -5.39 -3.33
C LEU A 104 27.76 -4.04 -2.95
N ARG A 105 26.47 -4.04 -2.60
CA ARG A 105 25.79 -2.87 -2.06
C ARG A 105 25.85 -2.94 -0.53
N VAL A 106 26.42 -1.91 0.07
CA VAL A 106 26.52 -1.78 1.54
C VAL A 106 25.60 -0.65 2.00
N THR A 107 24.78 -0.91 3.00
CA THR A 107 23.93 0.12 3.64
C THR A 107 24.12 0.04 5.14
N SER A 108 24.55 1.14 5.76
CA SER A 108 24.75 1.22 7.20
C SER A 108 23.70 2.14 7.81
N LEU A 109 23.04 1.68 8.87
CA LEU A 109 21.99 2.38 9.59
C LEU A 109 22.38 2.47 11.07
N LEU A 110 22.00 3.58 11.68
CA LEU A 110 22.14 3.84 13.11
C LEU A 110 20.75 4.11 13.69
N ARG A 111 20.45 3.53 14.85
CA ARG A 111 19.29 3.85 15.67
C ARG A 111 19.73 4.05 17.12
N GLU A 112 19.11 5.00 17.80
CA GLU A 112 19.33 5.25 19.21
C GLU A 112 18.21 4.58 20.01
N PHE A 113 18.57 3.93 21.11
CA PHE A 113 17.62 3.29 22.02
C PHE A 113 17.13 4.31 23.03
N ASP A 114 15.86 4.21 23.40
CA ASP A 114 15.23 5.07 24.38
C ASP A 114 14.06 4.34 25.07
N ASP A 115 13.50 4.95 26.11
CA ASP A 115 12.33 4.42 26.81
C ASP A 115 11.11 4.34 25.88
N SER A 116 10.33 3.26 25.98
CA SER A 116 9.21 3.04 25.06
C SER A 116 8.06 4.05 25.19
N HIS A 117 8.02 4.83 26.27
CA HIS A 117 7.07 5.91 26.48
C HIS A 117 7.66 7.29 26.16
N SER A 118 8.93 7.36 25.76
CA SER A 118 9.57 8.63 25.41
C SER A 118 8.85 9.29 24.23
N LYS A 119 8.97 10.62 24.19
CA LYS A 119 8.41 11.42 23.11
C LYS A 119 9.06 11.04 21.78
N ASP A 120 10.37 10.83 21.78
CA ASP A 120 11.16 10.52 20.58
C ASP A 120 10.77 9.16 19.96
N VAL A 121 10.45 8.15 20.78
CA VAL A 121 9.94 6.85 20.29
C VAL A 121 8.56 7.01 19.64
N LYS A 122 7.68 7.85 20.21
CA LYS A 122 6.35 8.09 19.63
C LYS A 122 6.45 8.88 18.32
N GLU A 123 7.33 9.87 18.27
CA GLU A 123 7.54 10.71 17.08
C GLU A 123 8.29 9.96 15.96
N SER A 124 9.06 8.92 16.27
CA SER A 124 9.74 8.11 15.26
C SER A 124 8.89 6.96 14.68
N PHE A 125 7.64 6.82 15.12
CA PHE A 125 6.75 5.77 14.61
C PHE A 125 6.32 6.04 13.16
N ASP A 126 6.59 5.08 12.29
CA ASP A 126 6.13 5.08 10.90
C ASP A 126 4.89 4.19 10.77
N GLN A 127 3.71 4.81 10.76
CA GLN A 127 2.42 4.14 10.67
C GLN A 127 2.20 3.39 9.35
N GLU A 128 2.75 3.85 8.23
CA GLU A 128 2.63 3.14 6.94
C GLU A 128 3.49 1.88 6.95
N ALA A 129 4.76 2.00 7.34
CA ALA A 129 5.66 0.87 7.46
C ALA A 129 5.16 -0.17 8.47
N ALA A 130 4.56 0.27 9.59
CA ALA A 130 3.98 -0.62 10.59
C ALA A 130 2.81 -1.45 10.05
N VAL A 131 1.91 -0.84 9.28
CA VAL A 131 0.76 -1.55 8.69
C VAL A 131 1.22 -2.53 7.60
N VAL A 132 2.19 -2.14 6.77
CA VAL A 132 2.80 -3.04 5.77
C VAL A 132 3.53 -4.20 6.44
N LEU A 133 4.23 -3.97 7.56
CA LEU A 133 4.86 -5.03 8.35
C LEU A 133 3.80 -6.03 8.86
N ILE A 134 2.71 -5.55 9.44
CA ILE A 134 1.61 -6.41 9.91
C ILE A 134 1.03 -7.21 8.74
N SER A 135 0.77 -6.56 7.62
CA SER A 135 0.29 -7.18 6.38
C SER A 135 1.21 -8.32 5.89
N ARG A 136 2.53 -8.13 5.96
CA ARG A 136 3.52 -9.18 5.63
C ARG A 136 3.53 -10.33 6.64
N MET A 137 3.47 -10.02 7.93
CA MET A 137 3.45 -11.05 8.99
C MET A 137 2.22 -11.95 8.87
N ILE A 138 1.04 -11.39 8.63
CA ILE A 138 -0.19 -12.17 8.49
C ILE A 138 -0.26 -12.92 7.15
N SER A 139 0.36 -12.39 6.09
CA SER A 139 0.47 -13.06 4.79
C SER A 139 1.34 -14.31 4.84
N GLY A 140 2.27 -14.39 5.80
CA GLY A 140 3.09 -15.58 6.06
C GLY A 140 2.41 -16.67 6.90
N VAL A 141 1.22 -16.41 7.46
CA VAL A 141 0.45 -17.38 8.25
C VAL A 141 -0.68 -17.94 7.39
N GLU A 142 -0.64 -19.24 7.14
CA GLU A 142 -1.74 -19.98 6.50
C GLU A 142 -2.82 -20.34 7.54
N ASP A 143 -4.08 -20.29 7.10
CA ASP A 143 -5.26 -20.76 7.85
C ASP A 143 -5.43 -20.22 9.27
N ASP A 144 -5.82 -18.95 9.35
CA ASP A 144 -6.09 -18.26 10.61
C ASP A 144 -7.52 -17.71 10.65
N MET A 145 -8.44 -18.53 11.16
CA MET A 145 -9.87 -18.20 11.28
C MET A 145 -10.13 -16.99 12.19
N ASP A 146 -9.20 -16.63 13.09
CA ASP A 146 -9.33 -15.52 14.04
C ASP A 146 -8.46 -14.31 13.66
N LEU A 147 -7.98 -14.23 12.40
CA LEU A 147 -7.04 -13.22 11.95
C LEU A 147 -7.51 -11.79 12.22
N ILE A 148 -8.76 -11.48 11.83
CA ILE A 148 -9.38 -10.15 12.04
C ILE A 148 -9.40 -9.80 13.52
N ARG A 149 -9.80 -10.73 14.39
CA ARG A 149 -9.82 -10.53 15.85
C ARG A 149 -8.42 -10.28 16.41
N ARG A 150 -7.38 -10.94 15.87
CA ARG A 150 -6.00 -10.69 16.29
C ARG A 150 -5.54 -9.29 15.90
N ILE A 151 -5.87 -8.85 14.68
CA ILE A 151 -5.59 -7.48 14.21
C ILE A 151 -6.27 -6.47 15.12
N ASP A 152 -7.56 -6.64 15.43
CA ASP A 152 -8.32 -5.74 16.30
C ASP A 152 -7.76 -5.68 17.71
N ARG A 153 -7.41 -6.84 18.31
CA ARG A 153 -6.73 -6.89 19.62
C ARG A 153 -5.37 -6.20 19.59
N GLY A 154 -4.66 -6.27 18.46
CA GLY A 154 -3.42 -5.54 18.23
C GLY A 154 -3.64 -4.03 18.27
N LEU A 155 -4.64 -3.55 17.53
CA LEU A 155 -5.00 -2.13 17.50
C LEU A 155 -5.48 -1.61 18.86
N ILE A 156 -6.34 -2.34 19.57
CA ILE A 156 -6.79 -1.95 20.91
C ILE A 156 -5.59 -1.78 21.86
N ARG A 157 -4.64 -2.73 21.86
CA ARG A 157 -3.41 -2.63 22.67
C ARG A 157 -2.56 -1.43 22.27
N PHE A 158 -2.46 -1.15 20.97
CA PHE A 158 -1.73 0.00 20.46
C PHE A 158 -2.33 1.32 20.95
N VAL A 159 -3.64 1.53 20.77
CA VAL A 159 -4.32 2.76 21.21
C VAL A 159 -4.25 2.92 22.72
N LYS A 160 -4.41 1.84 23.50
CA LYS A 160 -4.26 1.90 24.96
C LYS A 160 -2.85 2.27 25.42
N LYS A 161 -1.82 1.79 24.71
CA LYS A 161 -0.42 2.03 25.09
C LYS A 161 0.05 3.44 24.73
N PHE A 162 -0.37 3.94 23.56
CA PHE A 162 0.20 5.16 23.00
C PHE A 162 -0.76 6.35 22.95
N GLY A 163 -2.06 6.12 23.05
CA GLY A 163 -3.07 7.18 23.10
C GLY A 163 -3.31 7.75 24.49
N SER A 164 -3.94 8.92 24.54
CA SER A 164 -4.47 9.55 25.74
C SER A 164 -6.00 9.52 25.71
N PHE A 165 -6.63 9.27 26.85
CA PHE A 165 -8.08 9.23 26.98
C PHE A 165 -8.51 9.40 28.44
N ILE A 166 -9.76 9.82 28.64
CA ILE A 166 -10.45 9.93 29.92
C ILE A 166 -11.39 8.74 30.02
N LYS A 167 -11.35 8.03 31.16
CA LYS A 167 -12.21 6.87 31.40
C LYS A 167 -13.69 7.24 31.26
N GLY A 168 -14.41 6.48 30.44
CA GLY A 168 -15.84 6.70 30.16
C GLY A 168 -16.17 7.78 29.13
N ASP A 169 -15.18 8.53 28.60
CA ASP A 169 -15.42 9.58 27.60
C ASP A 169 -14.89 9.17 26.21
N LEU A 170 -15.79 8.87 25.29
CA LEU A 170 -15.49 8.39 23.94
C LEU A 170 -14.72 9.42 23.10
N GLU A 171 -15.01 10.71 23.27
CA GLU A 171 -14.45 11.79 22.45
C GLU A 171 -13.05 12.21 22.91
N SER A 172 -12.63 11.73 24.08
CA SER A 172 -11.32 12.04 24.66
C SER A 172 -10.15 11.28 24.04
N VAL A 173 -10.41 10.24 23.24
CA VAL A 173 -9.38 9.37 22.66
C VAL A 173 -8.58 10.16 21.63
N CYS A 174 -7.29 10.36 21.92
CA CYS A 174 -6.37 11.08 21.05
C CYS A 174 -5.07 10.28 20.88
N LEU A 175 -4.53 10.27 19.66
CA LEU A 175 -3.25 9.65 19.32
C LEU A 175 -2.25 10.73 18.89
N PRO A 176 -0.94 10.53 19.08
CA PRO A 176 0.08 11.39 18.50
C PRO A 176 -0.04 11.49 16.97
N ASP A 177 0.39 12.60 16.38
CA ASP A 177 0.25 12.90 14.95
C ASP A 177 0.80 11.78 14.04
N ASN A 178 1.96 11.19 14.39
CA ASN A 178 2.57 10.11 13.60
C ASN A 178 1.85 8.75 13.74
N MET A 179 0.83 8.66 14.61
CA MET A 179 0.05 7.46 14.88
C MET A 179 -1.43 7.63 14.55
N VAL A 180 -1.89 8.84 14.22
CA VAL A 180 -3.33 9.17 14.11
C VAL A 180 -4.04 8.43 12.98
N TYR A 181 -3.34 8.13 11.88
CA TYR A 181 -3.91 7.40 10.74
C TYR A 181 -3.81 5.88 10.90
N TYR A 182 -3.02 5.38 11.84
CA TYR A 182 -2.84 3.95 12.06
C TYR A 182 -4.18 3.19 12.27
N PRO A 183 -5.16 3.65 13.08
CA PRO A 183 -6.48 3.02 13.16
C PRO A 183 -7.22 2.96 11.82
N ASN A 184 -7.11 4.01 11.00
CA ASN A 184 -7.72 4.07 9.68
C ASN A 184 -7.07 3.08 8.71
N PHE A 185 -5.75 2.98 8.71
CA PHE A 185 -5.02 1.99 7.91
C PHE A 185 -5.34 0.55 8.33
N ILE A 186 -5.48 0.28 9.63
CA ILE A 186 -5.91 -1.04 10.12
C ILE A 186 -7.35 -1.34 9.69
N TYR A 187 -8.25 -0.36 9.72
CA TYR A 187 -9.61 -0.52 9.20
C TYR A 187 -9.62 -0.99 7.74
N PHE A 188 -8.86 -0.32 6.87
CA PHE A 188 -8.74 -0.71 5.47
C PHE A 188 -8.01 -2.05 5.28
N LEU A 189 -6.95 -2.34 6.06
CA LEU A 189 -6.25 -3.62 6.02
C LEU A 189 -7.19 -4.80 6.27
N ARG A 190 -8.07 -4.71 7.27
CA ARG A 190 -9.04 -5.78 7.57
C ARG A 190 -10.02 -6.03 6.44
N ARG A 191 -10.32 -5.03 5.62
CA ARG A 191 -11.24 -5.11 4.47
C ARG A 191 -10.52 -5.43 3.16
N SER A 192 -9.19 -5.40 3.16
CA SER A 192 -8.38 -5.67 1.98
C SER A 192 -8.41 -7.15 1.60
N LEU A 193 -8.13 -7.44 0.33
CA LEU A 193 -8.04 -8.82 -0.19
C LEU A 193 -6.85 -9.60 0.41
N ILE A 194 -5.95 -8.92 1.12
CA ILE A 194 -4.84 -9.55 1.84
C ILE A 194 -5.38 -10.32 3.07
N VAL A 195 -6.44 -9.79 3.69
CA VAL A 195 -7.09 -10.35 4.89
C VAL A 195 -8.36 -11.12 4.52
N GLN A 196 -9.22 -10.56 3.66
CA GLN A 196 -10.50 -11.13 3.22
C GLN A 196 -10.29 -12.24 2.18
N ARG A 197 -9.63 -13.32 2.57
CA ARG A 197 -9.21 -14.42 1.67
C ARG A 197 -10.39 -15.24 1.12
N GLU A 198 -11.53 -15.25 1.81
CA GLU A 198 -12.70 -16.06 1.45
C GLU A 198 -13.42 -15.56 0.19
N THR A 199 -13.21 -14.29 -0.18
CA THR A 199 -13.85 -13.67 -1.36
C THR A 199 -13.08 -13.90 -2.66
N SER A 200 -11.94 -14.59 -2.61
CA SER A 200 -11.03 -14.77 -3.75
C SER A 200 -10.57 -16.21 -3.88
N SER A 201 -10.19 -16.59 -5.10
CA SER A 201 -9.63 -17.92 -5.34
C SER A 201 -8.29 -18.13 -4.61
N PRO A 202 -7.89 -19.38 -4.33
CA PRO A 202 -6.58 -19.67 -3.74
C PRO A 202 -5.40 -19.07 -4.51
N ASP A 203 -5.48 -19.05 -5.84
CA ASP A 203 -4.44 -18.49 -6.71
C ASP A 203 -4.36 -16.96 -6.61
N GLU A 204 -5.50 -16.27 -6.57
CA GLU A 204 -5.56 -14.82 -6.31
C GLU A 204 -4.98 -14.49 -4.93
N ASN A 205 -5.32 -15.28 -3.91
CA ASN A 205 -4.77 -15.12 -2.58
C ASN A 205 -3.24 -15.28 -2.56
N ALA A 206 -2.71 -16.30 -3.23
CA ALA A 206 -1.27 -16.50 -3.36
C ALA A 206 -0.60 -15.33 -4.09
N TYR A 207 -1.25 -14.80 -5.12
CA TYR A 207 -0.79 -13.64 -5.87
C TYR A 207 -0.71 -12.37 -5.00
N TYR A 208 -1.76 -12.03 -4.25
CA TYR A 208 -1.74 -10.87 -3.34
C TYR A 208 -0.68 -11.00 -2.25
N ARG A 209 -0.54 -12.19 -1.65
CA ARG A 209 0.51 -12.47 -0.65
C ARG A 209 1.90 -12.26 -1.25
N ASN A 210 2.14 -12.74 -2.48
CA ASN A 210 3.43 -12.59 -3.14
C ASN A 210 3.80 -11.12 -3.38
N LEU A 211 2.83 -10.28 -3.75
CA LEU A 211 3.05 -8.86 -3.97
C LEU A 211 3.41 -8.12 -2.68
N VAL A 212 2.63 -8.29 -1.62
CA VAL A 212 2.90 -7.65 -0.32
C VAL A 212 4.30 -8.03 0.22
N MET A 213 4.76 -9.25 -0.05
CA MET A 213 6.07 -9.74 0.35
C MET A 213 7.24 -9.14 -0.43
N ARG A 214 7.03 -8.51 -1.58
CA ARG A 214 8.12 -8.04 -2.45
C ARG A 214 8.07 -6.55 -2.81
N GLU A 215 6.90 -5.92 -2.74
CA GLU A 215 6.72 -4.51 -3.14
C GLU A 215 7.12 -3.54 -2.03
N LYS A 216 7.43 -2.29 -2.39
CA LYS A 216 7.79 -1.21 -1.45
C LYS A 216 6.58 -0.77 -0.60
N VAL A 217 6.84 -0.07 0.51
CA VAL A 217 5.81 0.40 1.45
C VAL A 217 4.67 1.12 0.72
N ASN A 218 4.97 2.10 -0.13
CA ASN A 218 3.95 2.88 -0.83
C ASN A 218 3.04 2.02 -1.72
N GLU A 219 3.58 1.05 -2.47
CA GLU A 219 2.74 0.17 -3.30
C GLU A 219 1.90 -0.79 -2.45
N CYS A 220 2.46 -1.28 -1.33
CA CYS A 220 1.71 -2.05 -0.36
C CYS A 220 0.60 -1.23 0.27
N MET A 221 0.84 0.05 0.55
CA MET A 221 -0.19 0.96 1.02
C MET A 221 -1.28 1.14 -0.04
N THR A 222 -0.97 1.30 -1.32
CA THR A 222 -1.98 1.36 -2.39
C THR A 222 -2.84 0.07 -2.47
N MET A 223 -2.28 -1.09 -2.11
CA MET A 223 -3.06 -2.35 -2.01
C MET A 223 -4.00 -2.38 -0.79
N ILE A 224 -3.63 -1.69 0.28
CA ILE A 224 -4.35 -1.68 1.57
C ILE A 224 -5.39 -0.55 1.59
N VAL A 225 -4.92 0.67 1.37
CA VAL A 225 -5.69 1.92 1.23
C VAL A 225 -5.53 2.41 -0.21
N PRO A 226 -6.47 2.09 -1.11
CA PRO A 226 -6.43 2.60 -2.47
C PRO A 226 -6.39 4.13 -2.51
N THR A 227 -5.81 4.68 -3.58
CA THR A 227 -5.77 6.13 -3.77
C THR A 227 -6.84 6.57 -4.76
N LEU A 228 -7.42 7.75 -4.53
CA LEU A 228 -8.44 8.34 -5.37
C LEU A 228 -8.08 9.78 -5.68
N ILE A 229 -8.02 10.11 -6.96
CA ILE A 229 -7.74 11.47 -7.43
C ILE A 229 -8.96 11.94 -8.21
N SER A 230 -9.52 13.07 -7.80
CA SER A 230 -10.63 13.71 -8.50
C SER A 230 -10.09 14.74 -9.48
N PHE A 231 -10.63 14.70 -10.69
CA PHE A 231 -10.46 15.69 -11.75
C PHE A 231 -11.82 16.32 -12.01
N HIS A 232 -12.01 17.53 -11.49
CA HIS A 232 -13.27 18.26 -11.64
C HIS A 232 -13.31 18.95 -13.01
N TYR A 233 -14.50 19.07 -13.63
CA TYR A 233 -14.63 19.68 -14.96
C TYR A 233 -14.17 21.15 -15.03
N GLN A 234 -14.16 21.85 -13.89
CA GLN A 234 -13.66 23.23 -13.78
C GLN A 234 -12.15 23.32 -13.56
N GLY A 235 -11.45 22.18 -13.45
CA GLY A 235 -9.98 22.15 -13.45
C GLY A 235 -9.29 21.79 -12.16
N GLU A 236 -10.05 21.62 -11.09
CA GLU A 236 -9.47 21.23 -9.82
C GLU A 236 -9.07 19.75 -9.87
N ILE A 237 -7.77 19.48 -9.65
CA ILE A 237 -7.23 18.13 -9.50
C ILE A 237 -6.73 17.97 -8.08
N LYS A 238 -7.34 17.06 -7.32
CA LYS A 238 -6.95 16.82 -5.93
C LYS A 238 -7.13 15.38 -5.50
N PRO A 239 -6.28 14.88 -4.59
CA PRO A 239 -6.58 13.68 -3.84
C PRO A 239 -7.92 13.85 -3.10
N VAL A 240 -8.75 12.81 -3.11
CA VAL A 240 -10.02 12.76 -2.38
C VAL A 240 -10.06 11.49 -1.54
N GLU A 241 -10.88 11.51 -0.50
CA GLU A 241 -11.04 10.35 0.38
C GLU A 241 -11.70 9.19 -0.39
N MET A 242 -11.33 7.96 -0.02
CA MET A 242 -11.96 6.72 -0.47
C MET A 242 -13.35 6.56 0.18
N ASP A 243 -14.25 7.51 -0.08
CA ASP A 243 -15.57 7.62 0.54
C ASP A 243 -16.66 7.87 -0.51
N SER A 244 -17.85 7.34 -0.25
CA SER A 244 -19.06 7.54 -1.05
C SER A 244 -19.35 9.01 -1.37
N LYS A 245 -18.97 9.94 -0.48
CA LYS A 245 -19.12 11.39 -0.66
C LYS A 245 -18.28 11.96 -1.81
N SER A 246 -17.23 11.23 -2.23
CA SER A 246 -16.35 11.64 -3.32
C SER A 246 -16.93 11.34 -4.71
N LEU A 247 -17.98 10.52 -4.81
CA LEU A 247 -18.59 10.08 -6.07
C LEU A 247 -19.60 11.12 -6.59
N LYS A 248 -19.07 12.20 -7.17
CA LYS A 248 -19.85 13.31 -7.74
C LYS A 248 -20.07 13.13 -9.24
N ASP A 249 -21.16 13.71 -9.75
CA ASP A 249 -21.55 13.54 -11.17
C ASP A 249 -20.69 14.35 -12.14
N ASP A 250 -20.05 15.41 -11.64
CA ASP A 250 -19.31 16.43 -12.38
C ASP A 250 -17.78 16.25 -12.29
N CYS A 251 -17.31 15.07 -11.89
CA CYS A 251 -15.89 14.76 -11.82
C CYS A 251 -15.52 13.42 -12.46
N ILE A 252 -14.25 13.30 -12.82
CA ILE A 252 -13.59 12.04 -13.18
C ILE A 252 -12.81 11.60 -11.94
N LEU A 253 -12.88 10.33 -11.59
CA LEU A 253 -12.13 9.75 -10.50
C LEU A 253 -11.10 8.76 -11.06
N LEU A 254 -9.82 8.97 -10.74
CA LEU A 254 -8.76 8.01 -10.96
C LEU A 254 -8.54 7.21 -9.69
N LEU A 255 -9.01 5.98 -9.69
CA LEU A 255 -8.77 5.00 -8.64
C LEU A 255 -7.53 4.19 -8.96
N ASP A 256 -6.66 4.05 -7.98
CA ASP A 256 -5.52 3.16 -8.03
C ASP A 256 -5.54 2.19 -6.83
N THR A 257 -5.74 0.90 -7.11
CA THR A 257 -5.74 -0.20 -6.13
C THR A 257 -4.50 -1.08 -6.23
N PHE A 258 -3.41 -0.56 -6.82
CA PHE A 258 -2.24 -1.29 -7.32
C PHE A 258 -2.57 -2.19 -8.53
N HIS A 259 -3.55 -3.06 -8.40
CA HIS A 259 -3.97 -4.07 -9.40
C HIS A 259 -4.86 -3.52 -10.50
N ASN A 260 -5.68 -2.54 -10.15
CA ASN A 260 -6.60 -1.89 -11.06
C ASN A 260 -6.27 -0.40 -11.07
N VAL A 261 -6.20 0.15 -12.26
CA VAL A 261 -6.23 1.58 -12.50
C VAL A 261 -7.55 1.86 -13.18
N VAL A 262 -8.46 2.52 -12.49
CA VAL A 262 -9.82 2.77 -12.97
C VAL A 262 -10.02 4.27 -13.18
N LEU A 263 -10.39 4.66 -14.40
CA LEU A 263 -10.96 5.97 -14.67
C LEU A 263 -12.47 5.86 -14.65
N TRP A 264 -13.06 6.35 -13.57
CA TRP A 264 -14.50 6.43 -13.40
C TRP A 264 -14.98 7.83 -13.79
N ARG A 265 -16.07 7.92 -14.54
CA ARG A 265 -16.68 9.18 -14.97
C ARG A 265 -18.05 9.33 -14.32
N GLY A 266 -18.26 10.47 -13.66
CA GLY A 266 -19.57 10.85 -13.15
C GLY A 266 -20.63 10.98 -14.25
N GLU A 267 -21.90 10.97 -13.86
CA GLU A 267 -23.03 10.97 -14.80
C GLU A 267 -23.01 12.16 -15.76
N SER A 268 -22.72 13.37 -15.25
CA SER A 268 -22.65 14.58 -16.09
C SER A 268 -21.48 14.51 -17.07
N ILE A 269 -20.31 14.06 -16.61
CA ILE A 269 -19.13 13.87 -17.46
C ILE A 269 -19.43 12.88 -18.60
N ALA A 270 -20.04 11.73 -18.28
CA ALA A 270 -20.39 10.72 -19.26
C ALA A 270 -21.39 11.25 -20.30
N SER A 271 -22.42 12.00 -19.87
CA SER A 271 -23.38 12.65 -20.77
C SER A 271 -22.67 13.65 -21.71
N TRP A 272 -21.81 14.50 -21.17
CA TRP A 272 -21.11 15.51 -21.97
C TRP A 272 -20.14 14.91 -22.99
N ILE A 273 -19.51 13.78 -22.67
CA ILE A 273 -18.71 13.01 -23.64
C ILE A 273 -19.60 12.49 -24.76
N LYS A 274 -20.76 11.90 -24.42
CA LYS A 274 -21.72 11.35 -25.39
C LYS A 274 -22.30 12.42 -26.32
N GLU A 275 -22.52 13.63 -25.80
CA GLU A 275 -22.99 14.79 -26.56
C GLU A 275 -21.87 15.49 -27.36
N GLY A 276 -20.63 14.99 -27.28
CA GLY A 276 -19.51 15.48 -28.08
C GLY A 276 -18.96 16.83 -27.63
N TYR A 277 -19.20 17.25 -26.37
CA TYR A 277 -18.68 18.54 -25.88
C TYR A 277 -17.16 18.62 -25.96
N HIS A 278 -16.45 17.54 -25.67
CA HIS A 278 -14.98 17.44 -25.77
C HIS A 278 -14.42 17.65 -27.20
N LEU A 279 -15.28 17.68 -28.23
CA LEU A 279 -14.89 17.96 -29.62
C LEU A 279 -15.14 19.41 -30.04
N LYS A 280 -15.90 20.17 -29.25
CA LYS A 280 -16.24 21.57 -29.54
C LYS A 280 -15.13 22.50 -29.05
N GLU A 281 -14.77 23.49 -29.86
CA GLU A 281 -13.70 24.45 -29.52
C GLU A 281 -13.98 25.23 -28.23
N ASP A 282 -15.25 25.58 -27.99
CA ASP A 282 -15.69 26.30 -26.78
C ASP A 282 -15.44 25.51 -25.48
N PHE A 283 -15.24 24.19 -25.57
CA PHE A 283 -15.06 23.29 -24.43
C PHE A 283 -13.67 22.63 -24.43
N LYS A 284 -12.66 23.33 -24.97
CA LYS A 284 -11.27 22.86 -24.98
C LYS A 284 -10.78 22.40 -23.61
N TYR A 285 -11.15 23.12 -22.55
CA TYR A 285 -10.78 22.79 -21.18
C TYR A 285 -11.32 21.43 -20.71
N PHE A 286 -12.54 21.08 -21.12
CA PHE A 286 -13.13 19.79 -20.83
C PHE A 286 -12.38 18.64 -21.52
N LYS A 287 -11.83 18.88 -22.72
CA LYS A 287 -10.95 17.91 -23.37
C LYS A 287 -9.61 17.78 -22.63
N GLU A 288 -9.00 18.90 -22.24
CA GLU A 288 -7.71 18.92 -21.53
C GLU A 288 -7.77 18.13 -20.23
N ILE A 289 -8.85 18.27 -19.44
CA ILE A 289 -8.99 17.52 -18.18
C ILE A 289 -9.19 16.01 -18.40
N LEU A 290 -9.86 15.61 -19.48
CA LEU A 290 -10.01 14.20 -19.87
C LEU A 290 -8.67 13.59 -20.27
N ASP A 291 -7.91 14.31 -21.09
CA ASP A 291 -6.58 13.89 -21.57
C ASP A 291 -5.59 13.82 -20.39
N GLU A 292 -5.65 14.74 -19.43
CA GLU A 292 -4.80 14.74 -18.24
C GLU A 292 -5.10 13.54 -17.33
N ALA A 293 -6.39 13.24 -17.08
CA ALA A 293 -6.81 12.07 -16.32
C ALA A 293 -6.33 10.77 -16.98
N GLU A 294 -6.48 10.66 -18.31
CA GLU A 294 -6.04 9.50 -19.08
C GLU A 294 -4.51 9.36 -19.09
N THR A 295 -3.78 10.47 -19.24
CA THR A 295 -2.31 10.48 -19.20
C THR A 295 -1.79 10.01 -17.85
N LYS A 296 -2.38 10.50 -16.75
CA LYS A 296 -2.00 10.09 -15.39
C LYS A 296 -2.28 8.60 -15.16
N ALA A 297 -3.43 8.11 -15.60
CA ALA A 297 -3.77 6.69 -15.51
C ALA A 297 -2.78 5.81 -16.30
N LYS A 298 -2.46 6.19 -17.54
CA LYS A 298 -1.50 5.47 -18.38
C LYS A 298 -0.09 5.47 -17.81
N SER A 299 0.36 6.56 -17.17
CA SER A 299 1.65 6.61 -16.47
C SER A 299 1.70 5.56 -15.35
N LEU A 300 0.67 5.46 -14.51
CA LEU A 300 0.57 4.41 -13.48
C LEU A 300 0.62 3.00 -14.08
N VAL A 301 -0.13 2.78 -15.16
CA VAL A 301 -0.16 1.49 -15.87
C VAL A 301 1.21 1.15 -16.44
N ASN A 302 1.94 2.12 -16.99
CA ASN A 302 3.24 1.91 -17.62
C ASN A 302 4.37 1.68 -16.61
N GLU A 303 4.36 2.37 -15.48
CA GLU A 303 5.41 2.26 -14.46
C GLU A 303 5.27 1.00 -13.61
N ARG A 304 4.04 0.59 -13.30
CA ARG A 304 3.81 -0.50 -12.35
C ARG A 304 4.12 -1.87 -12.92
N PHE A 305 4.70 -2.71 -12.06
CA PHE A 305 4.82 -4.14 -12.30
C PHE A 305 4.21 -4.95 -11.15
N PRO A 306 3.41 -5.99 -11.45
CA PRO A 306 2.92 -6.36 -12.78
C PRO A 306 2.03 -5.27 -13.37
N THR A 307 1.78 -5.32 -14.67
CA THR A 307 0.91 -4.33 -15.32
C THR A 307 -0.48 -4.44 -14.72
N PRO A 308 -1.07 -3.35 -14.20
CA PRO A 308 -2.41 -3.38 -13.67
C PRO A 308 -3.43 -3.51 -14.80
N GLN A 309 -4.63 -3.98 -14.44
CA GLN A 309 -5.78 -3.87 -15.32
C GLN A 309 -6.20 -2.41 -15.42
N PHE A 310 -6.28 -1.90 -16.66
CA PHE A 310 -6.78 -0.56 -16.93
C PHE A 310 -8.24 -0.63 -17.33
N VAL A 311 -9.09 0.13 -16.62
CA VAL A 311 -10.54 0.14 -16.85
C VAL A 311 -11.01 1.58 -16.96
N VAL A 312 -11.79 1.87 -17.98
CA VAL A 312 -12.54 3.12 -18.08
C VAL A 312 -14.01 2.77 -17.94
N CYS A 313 -14.71 3.40 -17.01
CA CYS A 313 -16.13 3.15 -16.78
C CYS A 313 -16.87 4.45 -16.42
N ASP A 314 -18.18 4.43 -16.67
CA ASP A 314 -19.08 5.52 -16.34
C ASP A 314 -19.93 5.10 -15.12
N ARG A 315 -20.51 6.09 -14.43
CA ARG A 315 -21.51 5.86 -13.37
C ARG A 315 -22.64 4.95 -13.88
N TYR A 316 -23.07 4.04 -13.02
CA TYR A 316 -24.05 2.97 -13.30
C TYR A 316 -23.57 1.90 -14.31
N GLY A 317 -22.32 1.97 -14.78
CA GLY A 317 -21.70 0.94 -15.60
C GLY A 317 -21.33 -0.31 -14.80
N SER A 318 -21.33 -1.48 -15.43
CA SER A 318 -21.04 -2.76 -14.73
C SER A 318 -19.65 -2.81 -14.07
N GLN A 319 -18.67 -2.10 -14.64
CA GLN A 319 -17.30 -2.04 -14.13
C GLN A 319 -17.11 -1.04 -12.98
N GLU A 320 -18.10 -0.16 -12.72
CA GLU A 320 -18.09 0.75 -11.55
C GLU A 320 -17.99 -0.02 -10.22
N ARG A 321 -18.46 -1.27 -10.19
CA ARG A 321 -18.35 -2.16 -9.02
C ARG A 321 -16.94 -2.28 -8.47
N ILE A 322 -15.90 -2.12 -9.31
CA ILE A 322 -14.49 -2.17 -8.88
C ILE A 322 -14.20 -1.00 -7.92
N LEU A 323 -14.73 0.19 -8.22
CA LEU A 323 -14.62 1.36 -7.35
C LEU A 323 -15.50 1.19 -6.11
N LEU A 324 -16.78 0.87 -6.28
CA LEU A 324 -17.73 0.79 -5.17
C LEU A 324 -17.33 -0.24 -4.11
N ALA A 325 -16.71 -1.36 -4.50
CA ALA A 325 -16.20 -2.37 -3.57
C ALA A 325 -15.05 -1.89 -2.66
N LYS A 326 -14.44 -0.73 -2.96
CA LYS A 326 -13.31 -0.16 -2.20
C LYS A 326 -13.66 1.08 -1.41
N VAL A 327 -14.83 1.66 -1.68
CA VAL A 327 -15.28 2.92 -1.10
C VAL A 327 -15.86 2.70 0.30
N ASN A 328 -15.57 3.61 1.22
CA ASN A 328 -16.18 3.65 2.54
C ASN A 328 -17.67 4.09 2.43
N PRO A 329 -18.62 3.29 2.94
CA PRO A 329 -20.05 3.51 2.75
C PRO A 329 -20.63 4.52 3.77
N SER A 330 -20.09 5.75 3.82
CA SER A 330 -20.59 6.78 4.75
C SER A 330 -22.00 7.27 4.41
N LEU A 331 -22.39 7.27 3.13
CA LEU A 331 -23.76 7.54 2.70
C LEU A 331 -24.51 6.20 2.60
N LYS A 332 -25.06 5.75 3.73
CA LYS A 332 -25.81 4.49 3.83
C LYS A 332 -27.02 4.51 2.88
N ASN A 333 -27.21 3.40 2.16
CA ASN A 333 -28.39 3.08 1.34
C ASN A 333 -28.66 3.95 0.09
N SER A 334 -27.69 4.74 -0.41
CA SER A 334 -27.89 5.53 -1.64
C SER A 334 -26.89 5.21 -2.77
N VAL A 335 -25.62 4.94 -2.46
CA VAL A 335 -24.56 4.76 -3.48
C VAL A 335 -23.85 3.41 -3.37
N VAL A 336 -23.61 2.91 -2.16
CA VAL A 336 -22.96 1.61 -1.91
C VAL A 336 -23.91 0.73 -1.09
N VAL A 337 -24.26 -0.43 -1.63
CA VAL A 337 -25.08 -1.43 -0.93
C VAL A 337 -24.11 -2.45 -0.30
N THR A 338 -23.88 -2.34 1.01
CA THR A 338 -23.03 -3.26 1.77
C THR A 338 -23.48 -3.33 3.23
N ASP A 339 -23.32 -4.50 3.86
CA ASP A 339 -23.48 -4.71 5.30
C ASP A 339 -22.24 -4.27 6.10
N ASP A 340 -21.16 -3.88 5.42
CA ASP A 340 -19.94 -3.48 6.10
C ASP A 340 -20.14 -2.17 6.88
N ILE A 341 -19.56 -2.12 8.08
CA ILE A 341 -19.52 -0.90 8.89
C ILE A 341 -18.59 0.15 8.26
N ASP A 342 -18.99 1.42 8.34
CA ASP A 342 -18.14 2.56 7.98
C ASP A 342 -17.01 2.77 9.00
N PHE A 343 -16.01 3.59 8.62
CA PHE A 343 -14.88 3.90 9.49
C PHE A 343 -15.30 4.58 10.80
N GLU A 344 -16.28 5.48 10.78
CA GLU A 344 -16.73 6.24 11.96
C GLU A 344 -17.33 5.30 13.02
N THR A 345 -18.19 4.37 12.60
CA THR A 345 -18.78 3.34 13.44
C THR A 345 -17.70 2.42 14.00
N PHE A 346 -16.75 2.00 13.15
CA PHE A 346 -15.61 1.20 13.57
C PHE A 346 -14.77 1.93 14.65
N TYR A 347 -14.45 3.19 14.42
CA TYR A 347 -13.62 4.00 15.33
C TYR A 347 -14.35 4.25 16.65
N LYS A 348 -15.66 4.52 16.61
CA LYS A 348 -16.48 4.65 17.82
C LYS A 348 -16.48 3.38 18.67
N HIS A 349 -16.56 2.20 18.06
CA HIS A 349 -16.44 0.93 18.78
C HIS A 349 -15.03 0.72 19.37
N LEU A 350 -13.98 1.10 18.64
CA LEU A 350 -12.61 1.08 19.16
C LEU A 350 -12.48 1.98 20.39
N CYS A 351 -12.93 3.24 20.31
CA CYS A 351 -12.91 4.18 21.42
C CYS A 351 -13.68 3.64 22.63
N LYS A 352 -14.87 3.08 22.42
CA LYS A 352 -15.67 2.45 23.49
C LYS A 352 -14.88 1.40 24.27
N ILE A 353 -14.24 0.46 23.58
CA ILE A 353 -13.44 -0.60 24.22
C ILE A 353 -12.20 -0.03 24.93
N VAL A 354 -11.62 1.04 24.39
CA VAL A 354 -10.45 1.70 24.97
C VAL A 354 -10.80 2.40 26.29
N VAL A 355 -11.94 3.10 26.36
CA VAL A 355 -12.31 3.92 27.53
C VAL A 355 -13.13 3.19 28.61
N GLU A 356 -13.74 2.04 28.29
CA GLU A 356 -14.54 1.25 29.24
C GLU A 356 -13.71 0.43 30.22
N ILE A 357 -12.53 -0.02 29.79
CA ILE A 357 -11.60 -0.86 30.59
C ILE A 357 -10.60 0.07 31.27
#